data_AF-A0A6N3H3C1-F1
#
_entry.id   AF-A0A6N3H3C1-F1
#
_cell.length_a   1.000
_cell.length_b   1.000
_cell.length_c   1.000
_cell.angle_alpha   90.00
_cell.angle_beta   90.00
_cell.angle_gamma   90.00
#
_symmetry.space_group_name_H-M   'P 1'
#
loop_
_entity.id
_entity.type
_entity.pdbx_description
1 polymer ?
#
loop_
_entity_poly.entity_id
_entity_poly.type
_entity_poly.pdbx_seq_one_letter_code
_entity_poly.pdbx_strand_id
1 'polypeptide(L)'
;MRKKTENTESNIRHRSTFAILFYINRTKIRKDGTCQLLCKVSIDAEWEQIGTKVSVNPSIWNPEKGCANGRSENAVIVNRAIDGLTKEITGHYDRIKKQSGVHHGGVGKECRNGYRSKAAYPVGAVQGA
;
A
#
# COMPACT_ATOMS: atom_id res chain seq x y z
N MET A 1 -33.82 0.41 27.61
CA MET A 1 -34.02 1.67 26.87
C MET A 1 -32.69 2.10 26.27
N ARG A 2 -32.57 2.10 24.94
CA ARG A 2 -31.31 2.41 24.23
C ARG A 2 -31.05 3.92 24.32
N LYS A 3 -29.89 4.31 24.86
CA LYS A 3 -29.48 5.72 24.87
C LYS A 3 -29.22 6.17 23.44
N LYS A 4 -30.01 7.15 23.03
CA LYS A 4 -29.94 7.91 21.78
C LYS A 4 -28.72 8.81 21.89
N THR A 5 -27.69 8.59 21.08
CA THR A 5 -26.59 9.56 20.99
C THR A 5 -26.92 10.52 19.87
N GLU A 6 -27.03 11.76 20.29
CA GLU A 6 -27.45 12.95 19.56
C GLU A 6 -26.48 13.29 18.43
N ASN A 7 -27.07 13.76 17.33
CA ASN A 7 -26.42 14.34 16.17
C ASN A 7 -25.64 15.59 16.61
N THR A 8 -24.31 15.55 16.61
CA THR A 8 -23.48 16.75 16.68
C THR A 8 -22.77 16.91 15.33
N GLU A 9 -23.44 17.66 14.46
CA GLU A 9 -22.87 18.30 13.29
C GLU A 9 -21.60 19.06 13.69
N SER A 10 -20.46 18.45 13.42
CA SER A 10 -19.19 19.15 13.39
C SER A 10 -18.70 19.01 11.96
N ASN A 11 -18.40 20.14 11.32
CA ASN A 11 -17.73 20.24 10.03
C ASN A 11 -16.28 19.74 10.16
N ILE A 12 -16.10 18.52 10.68
CA ILE A 12 -14.83 17.84 10.73
C ILE A 12 -14.63 17.37 9.30
N ARG A 13 -13.81 18.10 8.55
CA ARG A 13 -13.19 17.57 7.34
C ARG A 13 -12.49 16.28 7.75
N HIS A 14 -13.17 15.15 7.61
CA HIS A 14 -12.64 13.83 7.96
C HIS A 14 -11.44 13.60 7.07
N ARG A 15 -10.25 13.86 7.60
CA ARG A 15 -9.00 13.67 6.87
C ARG A 15 -8.70 12.18 6.94
N SER A 16 -9.39 11.41 6.10
CA SER A 16 -9.05 10.00 5.96
C SER A 16 -7.58 9.86 5.60
N THR A 17 -6.88 9.03 6.37
CA THR A 17 -5.50 8.64 6.10
C THR A 17 -5.52 7.56 5.04
N PHE A 18 -4.80 7.76 3.92
CA PHE A 18 -4.68 6.79 2.84
C PHE A 18 -3.22 6.48 2.60
N ALA A 19 -2.86 5.19 2.57
CA ALA A 19 -1.51 4.76 2.23
C ALA A 19 -1.53 3.47 1.41
N ILE A 20 -0.55 3.37 0.50
CA ILE A 20 -0.29 2.19 -0.31
C ILE A 20 1.12 1.72 0.04
N LEU A 21 1.27 0.43 0.33
CA LEU A 21 2.55 -0.18 0.65
C LEU A 21 2.77 -1.43 -0.19
N PHE A 22 3.89 -1.48 -0.91
CA PHE A 22 4.31 -2.63 -1.71
C PHE A 22 5.39 -3.42 -0.98
N TYR A 23 5.30 -4.74 -1.03
CA TYR A 23 6.28 -5.64 -0.43
C TYR A 23 6.27 -6.99 -1.14
N ILE A 24 7.29 -7.80 -0.85
CA ILE A 24 7.37 -9.18 -1.31
C ILE A 24 7.40 -10.11 -0.12
N ASN A 25 6.75 -11.27 -0.23
CA ASN A 25 6.88 -12.30 0.77
C ASN A 25 8.15 -13.13 0.50
N ARG A 26 9.25 -12.80 1.18
CA ARG A 26 10.54 -13.52 1.03
C ARG A 26 10.52 -14.94 1.59
N THR A 27 9.54 -15.30 2.44
CA THR A 27 9.44 -16.65 3.00
C THR A 27 8.69 -17.60 2.07
N LYS A 28 7.83 -17.06 1.18
CA LYS A 28 7.11 -17.83 0.16
C LYS A 28 7.75 -17.61 -1.21
N ILE A 29 8.84 -18.33 -1.45
CA ILE A 29 9.51 -18.36 -2.76
C ILE A 29 8.88 -19.47 -3.63
N ARG A 30 8.60 -19.16 -4.89
CA ARG A 30 8.12 -20.15 -5.88
C ARG A 30 9.25 -21.10 -6.30
N LYS A 31 8.89 -22.18 -7.01
CA LYS A 31 9.86 -23.14 -7.59
C LYS A 31 10.91 -22.45 -8.48
N ASP A 32 10.54 -21.35 -9.12
CA ASP A 32 11.41 -20.56 -10.01
C ASP A 32 12.31 -19.54 -9.27
N GLY A 33 12.34 -19.55 -7.93
CA GLY A 33 13.17 -18.64 -7.14
C GLY A 33 12.63 -17.20 -7.00
N THR A 34 11.41 -16.94 -7.49
CA THR A 34 10.77 -15.61 -7.41
C THR A 34 9.74 -15.53 -6.29
N CYS A 35 9.51 -14.31 -5.79
CA CYS A 35 8.48 -13.98 -4.81
C CYS A 35 7.31 -13.26 -5.48
N GLN A 36 6.11 -13.38 -4.94
CA GLN A 36 4.96 -12.60 -5.41
C GLN A 36 5.03 -11.16 -4.85
N LEU A 37 4.74 -10.16 -5.70
CA LEU A 37 4.52 -8.79 -5.25
C LEU A 37 3.14 -8.70 -4.58
N LEU A 38 3.13 -8.10 -3.39
CA LEU A 38 1.93 -7.86 -2.61
C LEU A 38 1.77 -6.35 -2.43
N CYS A 39 0.51 -5.92 -2.39
CA CYS A 39 0.13 -4.54 -2.15
C CYS A 39 -0.79 -4.51 -0.94
N LYS A 40 -0.51 -3.60 0.00
CA LYS A 40 -1.37 -3.32 1.15
C LYS A 40 -1.91 -1.91 0.99
N VAL A 41 -3.23 -1.78 1.03
CA VAL A 41 -3.91 -0.48 0.96
C VAL A 41 -4.57 -0.25 2.30
N SER A 42 -4.28 0.88 2.94
CA SER A 42 -4.85 1.22 4.24
C SER A 42 -5.61 2.53 4.21
N ILE A 43 -6.80 2.53 4.82
CA ILE A 43 -7.65 3.70 5.04
C ILE A 43 -7.99 3.76 6.54
N ASP A 44 -7.65 4.85 7.21
CA ASP A 44 -8.03 5.08 8.62
C ASP A 44 -7.64 3.92 9.57
N ALA A 45 -6.40 3.45 9.42
CA ALA A 45 -5.78 2.33 10.15
C ALA A 45 -6.33 0.93 9.82
N GLU A 46 -7.45 0.82 9.12
CA GLU A 46 -7.92 -0.42 8.51
C GLU A 46 -7.15 -0.67 7.21
N TRP A 47 -6.88 -1.94 6.91
CA TRP A 47 -6.08 -2.29 5.75
C TRP A 47 -6.52 -3.59 5.11
N GLU A 48 -6.37 -3.62 3.79
CA GLU A 48 -6.65 -4.78 2.97
C GLU A 48 -5.42 -5.17 2.16
N GLN A 49 -5.24 -6.46 1.95
CA GLN A 49 -4.14 -7.01 1.17
C GLN A 49 -4.63 -7.40 -0.22
N ILE A 50 -3.87 -6.95 -1.23
CA ILE A 50 -4.10 -7.26 -2.64
C ILE A 50 -2.93 -8.12 -3.13
N GLY A 51 -3.24 -9.37 -3.47
CA GLY A 51 -2.30 -10.26 -4.14
C GLY A 51 -2.14 -9.88 -5.61
N THR A 52 -0.95 -9.45 -6.02
CA THR A 52 -0.69 -9.14 -7.43
C THR A 52 -0.15 -10.37 -8.15
N LYS A 53 -0.40 -10.54 -9.45
CA LYS A 53 0.13 -11.69 -10.22
C LYS A 53 1.60 -11.52 -10.63
N VAL A 54 2.28 -10.48 -10.14
CA VAL A 54 3.63 -10.12 -10.57
C VAL A 54 4.66 -10.87 -9.74
N SER A 55 5.60 -11.51 -10.44
CA SER A 55 6.76 -12.17 -9.86
C SER A 55 7.93 -11.21 -9.73
N VAL A 56 8.64 -11.27 -8.60
CA VAL A 56 9.75 -10.40 -8.25
C VAL A 56 10.93 -11.26 -7.84
N ASN A 57 12.11 -10.97 -8.39
CA ASN A 57 13.33 -11.54 -7.87
C ASN A 57 13.68 -10.88 -6.52
N PRO A 58 13.80 -11.62 -5.41
CA PRO A 58 14.06 -11.04 -4.10
C PRO A 58 15.41 -10.32 -4.01
N SER A 59 16.39 -10.71 -4.82
CA SER A 59 17.74 -10.11 -4.84
C SER A 59 17.77 -8.69 -5.37
N ILE A 60 16.82 -8.32 -6.24
CA ILE A 60 16.73 -6.95 -6.78
C ILE A 60 15.75 -6.08 -5.99
N TRP A 61 15.00 -6.65 -5.05
CA TRP A 61 13.98 -5.91 -4.31
C TRP A 61 14.57 -5.02 -3.22
N ASN A 62 14.19 -3.75 -3.24
CA ASN A 62 14.50 -2.79 -2.19
C ASN A 62 13.32 -2.64 -1.21
N PRO A 63 13.40 -3.20 0.00
CA PRO A 63 12.31 -3.12 0.98
C PRO A 63 12.11 -1.70 1.54
N GLU A 64 13.15 -0.87 1.57
CA GLU A 64 13.04 0.51 2.07
C GLU A 64 12.28 1.40 1.10
N LYS A 65 12.50 1.20 -0.21
CA LYS A 65 11.84 1.98 -1.27
C LYS A 65 10.54 1.35 -1.75
N GLY A 66 10.29 0.08 -1.42
CA GLY A 66 9.16 -0.67 -1.97
C GLY A 66 9.22 -0.81 -3.50
N CYS A 67 10.43 -0.90 -4.08
CA CYS A 67 10.63 -0.97 -5.53
C CYS A 67 11.75 -1.93 -5.90
N ALA A 68 11.82 -2.33 -7.17
CA ALA A 68 12.94 -3.11 -7.67
C ALA A 68 14.10 -2.18 -8.10
N ASN A 69 15.31 -2.50 -7.67
CA ASN A 69 16.55 -1.85 -8.08
C ASN A 69 17.07 -2.43 -9.40
N GLY A 70 17.85 -1.62 -10.12
CA GLY A 70 18.52 -2.03 -11.36
C GLY A 70 17.70 -1.83 -12.62
N ARG A 71 18.18 -2.39 -13.73
CA ARG A 71 17.60 -2.25 -15.08
C ARG A 71 17.28 -3.60 -15.74
N SER A 72 17.24 -4.67 -14.95
CA SER A 72 16.84 -5.99 -15.47
C SER A 72 15.40 -5.96 -15.96
N GLU A 73 15.04 -6.85 -16.88
CA GLU A 73 13.68 -6.97 -17.39
C GLU A 73 12.68 -7.12 -16.25
N ASN A 74 13.01 -7.94 -15.24
CA ASN A 74 12.19 -8.10 -14.05
C ASN A 74 12.04 -6.78 -13.25
N ALA A 75 13.09 -5.98 -13.10
CA ALA A 75 13.00 -4.68 -12.42
C ALA A 75 12.04 -3.74 -13.15
N VAL A 76 12.12 -3.69 -14.48
CA VAL A 76 11.27 -2.84 -15.32
C VAL A 76 9.81 -3.28 -15.21
N ILE A 77 9.52 -4.58 -15.32
CA ILE A 77 8.16 -5.12 -15.22
C ILE A 77 7.56 -4.82 -13.84
N VAL A 78 8.31 -5.07 -12.76
CA VAL A 78 7.85 -4.83 -11.38
C VAL A 78 7.57 -3.35 -11.14
N ASN A 79 8.48 -2.46 -11.53
CA ASN A 79 8.31 -1.03 -11.33
C ASN A 79 7.14 -0.47 -12.19
N ARG A 80 6.94 -0.98 -13.40
CA ARG A 80 5.77 -0.65 -14.23
C ARG A 80 4.46 -1.09 -13.56
N ALA A 81 4.44 -2.30 -13.00
CA ALA A 81 3.26 -2.80 -12.29
C ALA A 81 2.96 -1.97 -11.04
N ILE A 82 3.99 -1.58 -10.27
CA ILE A 82 3.84 -0.71 -9.10
C ILE A 82 3.24 0.65 -9.50
N ASP A 83 3.75 1.29 -10.56
CA ASP A 83 3.21 2.58 -11.04
C ASP A 83 1.77 2.44 -11.54
N GLY A 84 1.46 1.35 -12.27
CA GLY A 84 0.11 1.06 -12.73
C GLY A 84 -0.89 0.87 -11.58
N LEU A 85 -0.56 -0.01 -10.63
CA LEU A 85 -1.40 -0.26 -9.45
C LEU A 85 -1.57 0.98 -8.60
N THR A 86 -0.50 1.75 -8.39
CA THR A 86 -0.55 3.01 -7.65
C THR A 86 -1.51 3.99 -8.33
N LYS A 87 -1.40 4.17 -9.64
CA LYS A 87 -2.31 5.03 -10.42
C LYS A 87 -3.76 4.57 -10.32
N GLU A 88 -4.01 3.27 -10.46
CA GLU A 88 -5.37 2.72 -10.35
C GLU A 88 -5.93 2.96 -8.95
N ILE A 89 -5.24 2.52 -7.89
CA ILE A 89 -5.72 2.62 -6.52
C ILE A 89 -5.93 4.09 -6.12
N THR A 90 -4.97 4.97 -6.45
CA THR A 90 -5.12 6.42 -6.19
C THR A 90 -6.29 7.00 -6.99
N GLY A 91 -6.46 6.62 -8.26
CA GLY A 91 -7.59 7.08 -9.07
C GLY A 91 -8.95 6.61 -8.56
N HIS A 92 -9.03 5.36 -8.06
CA HIS A 92 -10.21 4.83 -7.39
C HIS A 92 -10.52 5.61 -6.11
N TYR A 93 -9.51 5.83 -5.26
CA TYR A 93 -9.64 6.60 -4.04
C TYR A 93 -10.09 8.05 -4.32
N ASP A 94 -9.47 8.72 -5.29
CA ASP A 94 -9.80 10.10 -5.66
C ASP A 94 -11.24 10.22 -6.20
N ARG A 95 -11.72 9.22 -6.94
CA ARG A 95 -13.10 9.21 -7.44
C ARG A 95 -14.11 9.09 -6.29
N ILE A 96 -13.90 8.13 -5.38
CA ILE A 96 -14.74 7.94 -4.19
C ILE A 96 -14.71 9.21 -3.35
N LYS A 97 -13.51 9.78 -3.16
CA LYS A 97 -13.29 11.01 -2.41
C LYS A 97 -14.01 12.24 -3.00
N LYS A 98 -13.97 12.40 -4.33
CA LYS A 98 -14.70 13.47 -5.03
C LYS A 98 -16.21 13.33 -4.89
N GLN A 99 -16.74 12.11 -4.91
CA GLN A 99 -18.15 11.85 -4.65
C GLN A 99 -18.53 12.13 -3.19
N SER A 100 -17.60 11.99 -2.25
CA SER A 100 -17.81 12.25 -0.82
C SER A 100 -17.40 13.66 -0.33
N GLY A 101 -16.96 14.58 -1.22
CA GLY A 101 -16.68 15.99 -0.87
C GLY A 101 -15.40 16.25 -0.06
N VAL A 102 -14.54 15.26 0.18
CA VAL A 102 -13.32 15.42 1.01
C VAL A 102 -12.15 15.89 0.12
N HIS A 103 -11.34 16.88 0.54
CA HIS A 103 -10.18 17.36 -0.22
C HIS A 103 -8.87 16.68 0.23
N HIS A 104 -8.00 16.26 -0.71
CA HIS A 104 -6.65 15.75 -0.40
C HIS A 104 -5.61 16.75 -0.91
N GLY A 105 -4.68 17.16 -0.04
CA GLY A 105 -3.42 17.76 -0.48
C GLY A 105 -2.54 16.64 -1.04
N GLY A 106 -2.14 16.78 -2.30
CA GLY A 106 -1.56 15.72 -3.11
C GLY A 106 -0.29 15.09 -2.54
N VAL A 107 -0.09 13.81 -2.85
CA VAL A 107 1.22 13.19 -2.80
C VAL A 107 1.74 13.14 -4.24
N GLY A 108 2.61 14.10 -4.54
CA GLY A 108 3.34 14.17 -5.79
C GLY A 108 4.18 12.92 -5.98
N LYS A 109 4.21 12.44 -7.22
CA LYS A 109 5.06 11.34 -7.66
C LYS A 109 6.52 11.69 -7.44
N GLU A 110 7.11 11.07 -6.44
CA GLU A 110 8.53 10.84 -6.42
C GLU A 110 8.79 9.65 -5.51
N CYS A 111 9.71 8.78 -5.91
CA CYS A 111 10.31 7.78 -5.03
C CYS A 111 11.20 8.47 -3.97
N ARG A 112 10.68 9.50 -3.28
CA ARG A 112 11.28 10.15 -2.13
C ARG A 112 10.58 9.67 -0.88
N ASN A 113 11.39 9.01 -0.08
CA ASN A 113 11.18 8.58 1.29
C ASN A 113 10.03 9.29 2.02
N GLY A 114 9.03 8.51 2.43
CA GLY A 114 7.87 8.96 3.18
C GLY A 114 7.50 7.96 4.27
N TYR A 115 8.49 7.45 4.99
CA TYR A 115 8.27 6.74 6.26
C TYR A 115 7.71 7.75 7.27
N ARG A 116 6.40 8.02 7.22
CA ARG A 116 5.72 8.67 8.36
C ARG A 116 5.49 7.59 9.41
N SER A 117 6.54 7.33 10.18
CA SER A 117 6.52 6.48 11.36
C SER A 117 5.39 6.90 12.31
N LYS A 118 4.37 6.04 12.44
CA LYS A 118 3.65 5.71 13.68
C LYS A 118 2.86 4.41 13.49
N ALA A 119 3.58 3.30 13.35
CA ALA A 119 3.15 1.98 13.80
C ALA A 119 4.38 1.07 13.73
N ALA A 120 4.97 0.82 14.90
CA ALA A 120 5.98 -0.20 15.06
C ALA A 120 5.37 -1.55 14.63
N TYR A 121 5.95 -2.19 13.62
CA TYR A 121 5.72 -3.61 13.40
C TYR A 121 6.49 -4.37 14.47
N PRO A 122 5.85 -5.17 15.33
CA PRO A 122 6.59 -6.20 16.04
C PRO A 122 7.11 -7.20 15.00
N VAL A 123 8.44 -7.34 14.95
CA VAL A 123 9.12 -8.48 14.35
C VAL A 123 8.71 -9.70 15.17
N GLY A 124 7.85 -10.57 14.62
CA GLY A 124 7.56 -11.85 15.27
C GLY A 124 6.22 -12.45 14.88
N ALA A 125 6.24 -13.38 13.93
CA ALA A 125 5.50 -14.65 13.98
C ALA A 125 5.84 -15.44 12.71
N VAL A 126 6.92 -16.19 12.79
CA VAL A 126 7.03 -17.45 12.06
C VAL A 126 5.93 -18.34 12.61
N GLN A 127 5.01 -18.79 11.78
CA GLN A 127 4.24 -19.99 12.08
C GLN A 127 4.25 -20.87 10.83
N GLY A 128 5.20 -21.80 10.86
CA GLY A 128 5.06 -23.06 10.18
C GLY A 128 4.24 -24.01 11.07
N ALA A 129 3.36 -24.75 10.42
CA ALA A 129 3.00 -26.15 10.61
C ALA A 129 1.85 -26.43 9.63
#